data_AF-A0A3C1G317-F1
#
_entry.id   AF-A0A3C1G317-F1
#
_cell.length_a   1.000
_cell.length_b   1.000
_cell.length_c   1.000
_cell.angle_alpha   90.00
_cell.angle_beta   90.00
_cell.angle_gamma   90.00
#
_symmetry.space_group_name_H-M   'P 1'
#
loop_
_entity.id
_entity.type
_entity.pdbx_description
1 polymer ?
#
loop_
_entity_poly.entity_id
_entity_poly.type
_entity_poly.pdbx_seq_one_letter_code
_entity_poly.pdbx_strand_id
1 'polypeptide(L)'
;MAEVYIGINKANPREVVKWDTSTLVNGHWILIGGSGSGKTHRIRDVTRQLQSQKFRIVIFDPHGDILTDPDYTSSVEFSETSPYGINPLTINPSPVYGGVRKRINSLVRIINKYSERLSSREEAVLSYALRQLYALHGFNYYDPQTWKPDSKKMPALDDLHRFIYGKLQDFVFGHMHEVSELFGRLYEDISD
;
A
#
# COMPACT_ATOMS: atom_id res chain seq x y z
N MET A 1 -0.34 27.27 -11.17
CA MET A 1 -0.61 27.10 -12.60
C MET A 1 0.71 26.81 -13.27
N ALA A 2 0.70 25.88 -14.23
CA ALA A 2 1.87 25.33 -14.90
C ALA A 2 1.76 25.49 -16.41
N GLU A 3 2.83 26.00 -17.01
CA GLU A 3 3.09 25.87 -18.44
C GLU A 3 4.32 24.96 -18.63
N VAL A 4 4.22 24.02 -19.58
CA VAL A 4 5.33 23.15 -19.99
C VAL A 4 5.47 23.22 -21.51
N TYR A 5 6.66 23.53 -21.99
CA TYR A 5 7.03 23.47 -23.39
C TYR A 5 7.04 22.01 -23.88
N ILE A 6 6.32 21.76 -24.98
CA ILE A 6 6.24 20.44 -25.62
C ILE A 6 7.09 20.39 -26.88
N GLY A 7 7.10 21.47 -27.65
CA GLY A 7 7.78 21.48 -28.93
C GLY A 7 7.35 22.67 -29.78
N ILE A 8 7.55 22.53 -31.07
CA ILE A 8 7.14 23.51 -32.08
C ILE A 8 6.13 22.88 -33.03
N ASN A 9 5.24 23.70 -33.57
CA ASN A 9 4.37 23.27 -34.65
C ASN A 9 5.21 23.02 -35.91
N LYS A 10 5.09 21.81 -36.49
CA LYS A 10 5.84 21.45 -37.70
C LYS A 10 5.44 22.30 -38.92
N ALA A 11 4.18 22.70 -39.01
CA ALA A 11 3.68 23.54 -40.12
C ALA A 11 4.03 25.02 -39.94
N ASN A 12 4.22 25.47 -38.71
CA ASN A 12 4.60 26.84 -38.39
C ASN A 12 5.67 26.86 -37.27
N PRO A 13 6.97 26.78 -37.60
CA PRO A 13 8.03 26.67 -36.60
C PRO A 13 8.15 27.85 -35.62
N ARG A 14 7.50 28.99 -35.89
CA ARG A 14 7.42 30.12 -34.95
C ARG A 14 6.41 29.90 -33.84
N GLU A 15 5.49 28.96 -34.03
CA GLU A 15 4.47 28.62 -33.05
C GLU A 15 4.98 27.53 -32.11
N VAL A 16 5.04 27.89 -30.83
CA VAL A 16 5.43 26.98 -29.75
C VAL A 16 4.20 26.24 -29.25
N VAL A 17 4.32 24.93 -29.11
CA VAL A 17 3.31 24.07 -28.50
C VAL A 17 3.64 23.96 -27.01
N LYS A 18 2.68 24.38 -26.18
CA LYS A 18 2.77 24.28 -24.71
C LYS A 18 1.61 23.46 -24.16
N TRP A 19 1.86 22.82 -23.03
CA TRP A 19 0.87 22.29 -22.13
C TRP A 19 0.60 23.32 -21.04
N ASP A 20 -0.53 24.02 -21.14
CA ASP A 20 -0.99 24.98 -20.14
C ASP A 20 -2.13 24.37 -19.30
N THR A 21 -1.81 24.07 -18.05
CA THR A 21 -2.76 23.47 -17.09
C THR A 21 -4.00 24.33 -16.79
N SER A 22 -3.98 25.64 -17.08
CA SER A 22 -5.13 26.52 -16.87
C SER A 22 -6.24 26.32 -17.92
N THR A 23 -5.88 25.78 -19.08
CA THR A 23 -6.79 25.64 -20.24
C THR A 23 -7.41 24.25 -20.36
N LEU A 24 -6.98 23.30 -19.52
CA LEU A 24 -7.30 21.89 -19.68
C LEU A 24 -8.38 21.42 -18.72
N VAL A 25 -9.26 20.55 -19.22
CA VAL A 25 -10.25 19.85 -18.39
C VAL A 25 -9.58 18.87 -17.41
N ASN A 26 -8.49 18.21 -17.84
CA ASN A 26 -7.67 17.38 -16.98
C ASN A 26 -6.19 17.47 -17.37
N GLY A 27 -5.30 17.25 -16.39
CA GLY A 27 -3.86 17.30 -16.59
C GLY A 27 -3.20 15.95 -16.92
N HIS A 28 -3.96 14.95 -17.37
CA HIS A 28 -3.42 13.61 -17.58
C HIS A 28 -2.68 13.49 -18.92
N TRP A 29 -1.58 12.75 -18.91
CA TRP A 29 -0.76 12.49 -20.08
C TRP A 29 -0.64 10.99 -20.33
N ILE A 30 -0.57 10.64 -21.61
CA ILE A 30 -0.19 9.30 -22.06
C ILE A 30 0.96 9.48 -23.04
N LEU A 31 2.11 8.87 -22.73
CA LEU A 31 3.30 8.89 -23.57
C LEU A 31 3.55 7.49 -24.13
N ILE A 32 3.40 7.32 -25.44
CA ILE A 32 3.49 6.03 -26.13
C ILE A 32 4.68 6.05 -27.10
N GLY A 33 5.44 4.97 -27.14
CA GLY A 33 6.52 4.77 -28.10
C GLY A 33 7.33 3.51 -27.80
N GLY A 34 8.03 3.00 -28.82
CA GLY A 34 8.90 1.82 -28.70
C GLY A 34 10.10 2.04 -27.75
N SER A 35 10.88 0.99 -27.51
CA SER A 35 12.16 1.15 -26.80
C SER A 35 13.07 2.12 -27.57
N GLY A 36 13.79 2.99 -26.86
CA GLY A 36 14.66 4.01 -27.49
C GLY A 36 13.93 5.22 -28.11
N SER A 37 12.60 5.29 -28.09
CA SER A 37 11.84 6.40 -28.71
C SER A 37 11.91 7.75 -27.97
N GLY A 38 12.74 7.85 -26.93
CA GLY A 38 12.88 9.08 -26.13
C GLY A 38 11.84 9.28 -25.02
N LYS A 39 11.11 8.24 -24.58
CA LYS A 39 10.12 8.36 -23.49
C LYS A 39 10.72 8.93 -22.20
N THR A 40 11.78 8.29 -21.72
CA THR A 40 12.51 8.72 -20.51
C THR A 40 13.05 10.14 -20.67
N HIS A 41 13.56 10.48 -21.86
CA HIS A 41 14.03 11.84 -22.16
C HIS A 41 12.91 12.88 -22.00
N ARG A 42 11.73 12.60 -22.56
CA ARG A 42 10.56 13.50 -22.45
C ARG A 42 10.08 13.63 -21.01
N ILE A 43 10.04 12.54 -20.23
CA ILE A 43 9.65 12.60 -18.81
C ILE A 43 10.63 13.49 -18.02
N ARG A 44 11.94 13.32 -18.21
CA ARG A 44 12.95 14.15 -17.54
C ARG A 44 12.83 15.63 -17.91
N ASP A 45 12.59 15.92 -19.19
CA ASP A 45 12.36 17.30 -19.67
C ASP A 45 11.15 17.95 -18.99
N VAL A 46 10.00 17.27 -18.99
CA VAL A 46 8.78 17.77 -18.31
C VAL A 46 9.02 17.97 -16.81
N THR A 47 9.63 17.00 -16.13
CA THR A 47 9.94 17.11 -14.70
C THR A 47 10.83 18.32 -14.40
N ARG A 48 11.87 18.58 -15.21
CA ARG A 48 12.74 19.76 -15.06
C ARG A 48 12.00 21.07 -15.24
N GLN A 49 11.13 21.16 -16.24
CA GLN A 49 10.34 22.37 -16.44
C GLN A 49 9.39 22.62 -15.26
N LEU A 50 8.82 21.56 -14.71
CA LEU A 50 7.95 21.60 -13.54
C LEU A 50 8.70 21.81 -12.22
N GLN A 51 10.02 21.56 -12.12
CA GLN A 51 10.79 21.81 -10.89
C GLN A 51 10.73 23.28 -10.45
N SER A 52 10.69 24.21 -11.41
CA SER A 52 10.55 25.65 -11.14
C SER A 52 9.19 26.02 -10.53
N GLN A 53 8.23 25.11 -10.59
CA GLN A 53 6.87 25.29 -10.16
C GLN A 53 6.66 24.44 -8.89
N LYS A 54 5.97 24.95 -7.88
CA LYS A 54 5.84 24.31 -6.54
C LYS A 54 4.95 23.04 -6.55
N PHE A 55 5.18 22.12 -7.47
CA PHE A 55 4.51 20.83 -7.59
C PHE A 55 5.30 19.73 -6.89
N ARG A 56 4.58 18.83 -6.22
CA ARG A 56 5.16 17.56 -5.77
C ARG A 56 5.11 16.57 -6.91
N ILE A 57 6.28 16.11 -7.36
CA ILE A 57 6.41 15.09 -8.40
C ILE A 57 6.77 13.77 -7.71
N VAL A 58 6.01 12.71 -8.02
CA VAL A 58 6.28 11.34 -7.53
C VAL A 58 6.52 10.47 -8.75
N ILE A 59 7.68 9.82 -8.78
CA ILE A 59 8.12 8.99 -9.90
C ILE A 59 8.22 7.54 -9.41
N PHE A 60 7.56 6.63 -10.14
CA PHE A 60 7.76 5.20 -9.99
C PHE A 60 8.68 4.74 -11.10
N ASP A 61 9.91 4.38 -10.75
CA ASP A 61 10.95 4.02 -11.69
C ASP A 61 11.43 2.57 -11.44
N PRO A 62 10.79 1.56 -12.05
CA PRO A 62 11.19 0.17 -11.89
C PRO A 62 12.54 -0.16 -12.57
N HIS A 63 13.04 0.68 -13.47
CA HIS A 63 14.29 0.44 -14.21
C HIS A 63 15.48 1.25 -13.68
N GLY A 64 15.22 2.26 -12.85
CA GLY A 64 16.26 3.17 -12.34
C GLY A 64 16.84 4.09 -13.42
N ASP A 65 16.17 4.24 -14.56
CA ASP A 65 16.68 5.02 -15.68
C ASP A 65 16.18 6.48 -15.68
N ILE A 66 15.25 6.85 -14.80
CA ILE A 66 14.76 8.22 -14.64
C ILE A 66 15.69 8.97 -13.68
N LEU A 67 16.85 9.35 -14.21
CA LEU A 67 17.82 10.19 -13.49
C LEU A 67 17.24 11.59 -13.27
N THR A 68 17.01 11.95 -12.01
CA THR A 68 16.64 13.30 -11.58
C THR A 68 17.78 13.96 -10.81
N ASP A 69 17.67 15.27 -10.61
CA ASP A 69 18.67 16.03 -9.85
C ASP A 69 18.58 15.68 -8.35
N PRO A 70 19.66 15.14 -7.72
CA PRO A 70 19.67 14.78 -6.31
C PRO A 70 19.44 15.96 -5.36
N ASP A 71 19.81 17.18 -5.75
CA ASP A 71 19.67 18.36 -4.89
C ASP A 71 18.20 18.72 -4.62
N TYR A 72 17.30 18.23 -5.47
CA TYR A 72 15.86 18.50 -5.42
C TYR A 72 15.02 17.22 -5.29
N THR A 73 15.65 16.05 -5.18
CA THR A 73 14.95 14.76 -5.16
C THR A 73 15.32 13.94 -3.94
N SER A 74 14.31 13.45 -3.23
CA SER A 74 14.46 12.32 -2.31
C SER A 74 14.16 11.01 -3.04
N SER A 75 15.14 10.12 -3.18
CA SER A 75 14.94 8.77 -3.72
C SER A 75 14.86 7.74 -2.59
N VAL A 76 13.99 6.75 -2.77
CA VAL A 76 13.92 5.57 -1.91
C VAL A 76 13.98 4.37 -2.82
N GLU A 77 15.01 3.56 -2.64
CA GLU A 77 15.12 2.25 -3.29
C GLU A 77 14.40 1.20 -2.43
N PHE A 78 13.55 0.40 -3.07
CA PHE A 78 12.91 -0.76 -2.44
C PHE A 78 13.74 -2.00 -2.74
N SER A 79 14.53 -2.42 -1.77
CA SER A 79 15.37 -3.61 -1.83
C SER A 79 15.35 -4.32 -0.47
N GLU A 80 15.83 -5.57 -0.42
CA GLU A 80 15.90 -6.34 0.83
C GLU A 80 16.82 -5.69 1.89
N THR A 81 17.80 -4.91 1.44
CA THR A 81 18.75 -4.21 2.31
C THR A 81 18.33 -2.78 2.65
N SER A 82 17.25 -2.29 2.02
CA SER A 82 16.77 -0.92 2.26
C SER A 82 16.22 -0.79 3.68
N PRO A 83 16.58 0.28 4.42
CA PRO A 83 15.97 0.55 5.72
C PRO A 83 14.53 1.09 5.59
N TYR A 84 14.05 1.30 4.37
CA TYR A 84 12.73 1.85 4.07
C TYR A 84 11.77 0.77 3.57
N GLY A 85 10.51 0.88 3.96
CA GLY A 85 9.46 -0.03 3.52
C GLY A 85 8.09 0.63 3.54
N ILE A 86 7.14 0.02 2.83
CA ILE A 86 5.75 0.43 2.85
C ILE A 86 5.01 -0.50 3.80
N ASN A 87 4.43 0.03 4.88
CA ASN A 87 3.55 -0.75 5.74
C ASN A 87 2.17 -0.88 5.08
N PRO A 88 1.76 -2.08 4.61
CA PRO A 88 0.49 -2.25 3.91
C PRO A 88 -0.72 -2.21 4.84
N LEU A 89 -0.51 -2.18 6.16
CA LEU A 89 -1.55 -1.98 7.18
C LEU A 89 -1.77 -0.49 7.52
N THR A 90 -1.09 0.43 6.84
CA THR A 90 -1.29 1.86 7.09
C THR A 90 -2.70 2.29 6.66
N ILE A 91 -3.48 2.78 7.63
CA ILE A 91 -4.83 3.29 7.40
C ILE A 91 -4.77 4.72 6.87
N ASN A 92 -5.61 5.02 5.86
CA ASN A 92 -5.93 6.40 5.51
C ASN A 92 -6.95 6.94 6.54
N PRO A 93 -6.66 8.04 7.26
CA PRO A 93 -7.53 8.56 8.32
C PRO A 93 -8.82 9.21 7.80
N SER A 94 -8.96 9.40 6.47
CA SER A 94 -10.15 9.97 5.87
C SER A 94 -11.41 9.14 6.21
N PRO A 95 -12.44 9.75 6.82
CA PRO A 95 -13.72 9.08 7.08
C PRO A 95 -14.42 8.59 5.81
N VAL A 96 -14.20 9.29 4.68
CA VAL A 96 -14.86 9.03 3.39
C VAL A 96 -14.09 7.99 2.56
N TYR A 97 -12.78 8.20 2.45
CA TYR A 97 -11.94 7.43 1.52
C TYR A 97 -11.14 6.31 2.19
N GLY A 98 -11.00 6.35 3.51
CA GLY A 98 -10.10 5.48 4.26
C GLY A 98 -10.78 4.48 5.20
N GLY A 99 -10.12 4.24 6.32
CA GLY A 99 -10.58 3.37 7.40
C GLY A 99 -10.11 1.92 7.36
N VAL A 100 -10.25 1.28 8.52
CA VAL A 100 -9.83 -0.10 8.81
C VAL A 100 -10.40 -1.07 7.77
N ARG A 101 -11.72 -1.02 7.53
CA ARG A 101 -12.40 -1.89 6.56
C ARG A 101 -11.76 -1.84 5.18
N LYS A 102 -11.58 -0.63 4.63
CA LYS A 102 -11.02 -0.46 3.28
C LYS A 102 -9.58 -0.92 3.22
N ARG A 103 -8.81 -0.73 4.30
CA ARG A 103 -7.43 -1.19 4.40
C ARG A 103 -7.33 -2.71 4.40
N ILE A 104 -8.16 -3.39 5.20
CA ILE A 104 -8.27 -4.87 5.21
C ILE A 104 -8.61 -5.38 3.82
N ASN A 105 -9.69 -4.88 3.22
CA ASN A 105 -10.13 -5.31 1.89
C ASN A 105 -9.06 -5.05 0.81
N SER A 106 -8.30 -3.97 0.94
CA SER A 106 -7.22 -3.68 0.01
C SER A 106 -6.03 -4.61 0.21
N LEU A 107 -5.70 -5.04 1.43
CA LEU A 107 -4.64 -6.02 1.66
C LEU A 107 -5.04 -7.40 1.12
N VAL A 108 -6.25 -7.88 1.45
CA VAL A 108 -6.77 -9.17 0.95
C VAL A 108 -6.75 -9.20 -0.57
N ARG A 109 -7.17 -8.11 -1.23
CA ARG A 109 -7.08 -7.99 -2.69
C ARG A 109 -5.66 -8.02 -3.24
N ILE A 110 -4.68 -7.46 -2.53
CA ILE A 110 -3.26 -7.51 -2.93
C ILE A 110 -2.78 -8.97 -2.86
N ILE A 111 -3.06 -9.67 -1.76
CA ILE A 111 -2.72 -11.08 -1.58
C ILE A 111 -3.33 -11.91 -2.71
N ASN A 112 -4.65 -11.86 -2.91
CA ASN A 112 -5.32 -12.66 -3.95
C ASN A 112 -4.91 -12.31 -5.39
N LYS A 113 -4.29 -11.14 -5.62
CA LYS A 113 -3.81 -10.74 -6.94
C LYS A 113 -2.38 -11.21 -7.22
N TYR A 114 -1.53 -11.27 -6.19
CA TYR A 114 -0.08 -11.46 -6.36
C TYR A 114 0.48 -12.71 -5.67
N SER A 115 -0.32 -13.45 -4.91
CA SER A 115 0.03 -14.74 -4.30
C SER A 115 -0.95 -15.84 -4.70
N GLU A 116 -0.79 -17.03 -4.12
CA GLU A 116 -1.84 -18.05 -4.15
C GLU A 116 -3.13 -17.47 -3.55
N ARG A 117 -4.24 -17.75 -4.23
CA ARG A 117 -5.54 -17.19 -3.88
C ARG A 117 -6.06 -17.85 -2.62
N LEU A 118 -6.41 -17.02 -1.64
CA LEU A 118 -7.03 -17.48 -0.41
C LEU A 118 -8.41 -18.07 -0.71
N SER A 119 -8.74 -19.17 -0.03
CA SER A 119 -10.10 -19.68 0.05
C SER A 119 -10.99 -18.69 0.81
N SER A 120 -12.32 -18.82 0.64
CA SER A 120 -13.29 -17.99 1.36
C SER A 120 -13.13 -18.08 2.89
N ARG A 121 -12.74 -19.25 3.40
CA ARG A 121 -12.49 -19.47 4.83
C ARG A 121 -11.23 -18.72 5.29
N GLU A 122 -10.14 -18.81 4.55
CA GLU A 122 -8.89 -18.11 4.88
C GLU A 122 -9.06 -16.59 4.80
N GLU A 123 -9.78 -16.07 3.79
CA GLU A 123 -10.12 -14.65 3.70
C GLU A 123 -10.91 -14.16 4.92
N ALA A 124 -11.89 -14.95 5.37
CA ALA A 124 -12.70 -14.62 6.55
C ALA A 124 -11.86 -14.60 7.82
N VAL A 125 -11.01 -15.62 8.03
CA VAL A 125 -10.11 -15.71 9.18
C VAL A 125 -9.10 -14.56 9.19
N LEU A 126 -8.46 -14.28 8.05
CA LEU A 126 -7.51 -13.18 7.92
C LEU A 126 -8.17 -11.82 8.17
N SER A 127 -9.35 -11.59 7.60
CA SER A 127 -10.10 -10.34 7.79
C SER A 127 -10.51 -10.14 9.25
N TYR A 128 -10.92 -11.21 9.93
CA TYR A 128 -11.21 -11.19 11.35
C TYR A 128 -9.95 -10.88 12.18
N ALA A 129 -8.85 -11.59 11.92
CA ALA A 129 -7.58 -11.39 12.63
C ALA A 129 -7.07 -9.95 12.48
N LEU A 130 -7.11 -9.40 11.28
CA LEU A 130 -6.75 -8.01 11.02
C LEU A 130 -7.66 -7.04 11.77
N ARG A 131 -8.98 -7.26 11.77
CA ARG A 131 -9.92 -6.40 12.52
C ARG A 131 -9.60 -6.40 14.01
N GLN A 132 -9.31 -7.55 14.59
CA GLN A 132 -8.93 -7.67 16.00
C GLN A 132 -7.59 -6.98 16.27
N LEU A 133 -6.60 -7.17 15.38
CA LEU A 133 -5.31 -6.51 15.48
C LEU A 133 -5.44 -4.98 15.46
N TYR A 134 -6.23 -4.42 14.55
CA TYR A 134 -6.48 -2.98 14.53
C TYR A 134 -7.15 -2.50 15.82
N ALA A 135 -8.14 -3.23 16.33
CA ALA A 135 -8.79 -2.89 17.59
C ALA A 135 -7.82 -2.87 18.77
N LEU A 136 -6.90 -3.85 18.84
CA LEU A 136 -5.84 -3.89 19.87
C LEU A 136 -4.88 -2.69 19.78
N HIS A 137 -4.64 -2.18 18.57
CA HIS A 137 -3.85 -0.97 18.34
C HIS A 137 -4.69 0.32 18.48
N GLY A 138 -5.94 0.22 18.95
CA GLY A 138 -6.84 1.35 19.18
C GLY A 138 -7.49 1.92 17.91
N PHE A 139 -7.46 1.20 16.80
CA PHE A 139 -8.13 1.57 15.55
C PHE A 139 -9.44 0.78 15.41
N ASN A 140 -10.55 1.44 15.69
CA ASN A 140 -11.88 0.82 15.64
C ASN A 140 -12.38 0.74 14.19
N TYR A 141 -12.98 -0.40 13.84
CA TYR A 141 -13.53 -0.65 12.51
C TYR A 141 -14.63 0.33 12.09
N TYR A 142 -15.46 0.78 13.03
CA TYR A 142 -16.65 1.59 12.79
C TYR A 142 -16.53 3.05 13.21
N ASP A 143 -15.48 3.42 13.95
CA ASP A 143 -15.30 4.79 14.46
C ASP A 143 -14.13 5.50 13.76
N PRO A 144 -14.42 6.42 12.81
CA PRO A 144 -13.40 7.19 12.10
C PRO A 144 -12.52 8.09 12.98
N GLN A 145 -12.99 8.48 14.17
CA GLN A 145 -12.18 9.30 15.08
C GLN A 145 -10.94 8.54 15.54
N THR A 146 -11.01 7.21 15.56
CA THR A 146 -9.89 6.37 15.97
C THR A 146 -8.81 6.22 14.91
N TRP A 147 -9.07 6.58 13.63
CA TRP A 147 -8.19 6.30 12.49
C TRP A 147 -7.00 7.26 12.38
N LYS A 148 -7.02 8.35 13.13
CA LYS A 148 -5.90 9.29 13.19
C LYS A 148 -4.76 8.70 14.03
N PRO A 149 -3.50 8.76 13.56
CA PRO A 149 -2.36 8.17 14.23
C PRO A 149 -1.78 9.08 15.34
N ASP A 150 -2.60 9.88 16.04
CA ASP A 150 -2.15 11.00 16.90
C ASP A 150 -1.35 10.57 18.16
N SER A 151 -0.93 9.31 18.25
CA SER A 151 -0.01 8.70 19.24
C SER A 151 0.03 7.16 19.13
N LYS A 152 -0.91 6.58 18.38
CA LYS A 152 -1.04 5.13 18.21
C LYS A 152 -0.02 4.59 17.21
N LYS A 153 0.68 3.51 17.58
CA LYS A 153 1.53 2.76 16.66
C LYS A 153 0.65 1.99 15.66
N MET A 154 0.78 2.29 14.39
CA MET A 154 0.15 1.51 13.32
C MET A 154 0.61 0.05 13.39
N PRO A 155 -0.28 -0.96 13.32
CA PRO A 155 0.14 -2.35 13.27
C PRO A 155 0.98 -2.60 12.01
N ALA A 156 1.93 -3.51 12.10
CA ALA A 156 2.73 -4.02 11.00
C ALA A 156 2.40 -5.49 10.72
N LEU A 157 2.91 -6.03 9.60
CA LEU A 157 2.71 -7.44 9.26
C LEU A 157 3.30 -8.40 10.31
N ASP A 158 4.37 -8.00 10.99
CA ASP A 158 4.94 -8.78 12.10
C ASP A 158 3.96 -8.87 13.29
N ASP A 159 3.25 -7.78 13.61
CA ASP A 159 2.22 -7.80 14.66
C ASP A 159 1.07 -8.76 14.30
N LEU A 160 0.68 -8.80 13.01
CA LEU A 160 -0.31 -9.75 12.51
C LEU A 160 0.17 -11.19 12.62
N HIS A 161 1.41 -11.46 12.22
CA HIS A 161 2.01 -12.78 12.30
C HIS A 161 2.02 -13.29 13.76
N ARG A 162 2.51 -12.47 14.69
CA ARG A 162 2.51 -12.78 16.14
C ARG A 162 1.09 -13.00 16.67
N PHE A 163 0.14 -12.17 16.26
CA PHE A 163 -1.26 -12.29 16.69
C PHE A 163 -1.89 -13.62 16.23
N ILE A 164 -1.74 -13.98 14.94
CA ILE A 164 -2.26 -15.23 14.40
C ILE A 164 -1.57 -16.44 15.04
N TYR A 165 -0.24 -16.38 15.19
CA TYR A 165 0.53 -17.46 15.79
C TYR A 165 0.13 -17.70 17.25
N GLY A 166 -0.05 -16.64 18.04
CA GLY A 166 -0.56 -16.75 19.41
C GLY A 166 -1.94 -17.40 19.46
N LYS A 167 -2.85 -17.03 18.54
CA LYS A 167 -4.18 -17.66 18.45
C LYS A 167 -4.13 -19.15 18.08
N LEU A 168 -3.19 -19.54 17.22
CA LEU A 168 -2.97 -20.95 16.89
C LEU A 168 -2.44 -21.73 18.09
N GLN A 169 -1.51 -21.16 18.87
CA GLN A 169 -1.03 -21.78 20.10
C GLN A 169 -2.16 -21.96 21.11
N ASP A 170 -2.93 -20.90 21.40
CA ASP A 170 -4.08 -20.96 22.31
C ASP A 170 -5.06 -22.06 21.89
N PHE A 171 -5.34 -22.16 20.58
CA PHE A 171 -6.22 -23.19 20.03
C PHE A 171 -5.67 -24.59 20.25
N VAL A 172 -4.40 -24.84 19.94
CA VAL A 172 -3.75 -26.15 20.08
C VAL A 172 -3.66 -26.57 21.53
N PHE A 173 -3.23 -25.68 22.43
CA PHE A 173 -3.11 -25.98 23.85
C PHE A 173 -4.48 -26.15 24.52
N GLY A 174 -5.47 -25.34 24.16
CA GLY A 174 -6.85 -25.50 24.63
C GLY A 174 -7.45 -26.85 24.23
N HIS A 175 -7.25 -27.27 22.97
CA HIS A 175 -7.70 -28.57 22.50
C HIS A 175 -6.94 -29.72 23.16
N MET A 176 -5.63 -29.59 23.42
CA MET A 176 -4.90 -30.61 24.16
C MET A 176 -5.42 -30.76 25.60
N HIS A 177 -5.78 -29.66 26.26
CA HIS A 177 -6.40 -29.71 27.59
C HIS A 177 -7.78 -30.38 27.56
N GLU A 178 -8.67 -30.02 26.63
CA GLU A 178 -9.98 -30.66 26.48
C GLU A 178 -9.86 -32.16 26.17
N VAL A 179 -8.95 -32.54 25.27
CA VAL A 179 -8.70 -33.94 24.92
C VAL A 179 -8.14 -34.71 26.12
N SER A 180 -7.22 -34.11 26.87
CA SER A 180 -6.68 -34.70 28.10
C SER A 180 -7.76 -34.90 29.18
N GLU A 181 -8.68 -33.95 29.35
CA GLU A 181 -9.83 -34.11 30.24
C GLU A 181 -10.77 -35.23 29.77
N LEU A 182 -11.02 -35.31 28.46
CA LEU A 182 -11.89 -36.33 27.88
C LEU A 182 -11.30 -37.74 28.09
N PHE A 183 -9.99 -37.90 27.89
CA PHE A 183 -9.29 -39.15 28.18
C PHE A 183 -9.29 -39.47 29.68
N GLY A 184 -9.10 -38.47 30.55
CA GLY A 184 -9.20 -38.66 32.00
C GLY A 184 -10.55 -39.22 32.44
N ARG A 185 -11.65 -38.64 31.95
CA ARG A 185 -13.02 -39.12 32.23
C ARG A 185 -13.29 -40.51 31.68
N LEU A 186 -12.80 -40.81 30.48
CA LEU A 186 -12.92 -42.15 29.88
C LEU A 186 -12.14 -43.21 30.66
N TYR A 187 -11.01 -42.86 31.31
CA TYR A 187 -10.27 -43.80 32.16
C TYR A 187 -10.96 -44.03 33.51
N GLU A 188 -11.59 -43.01 34.09
CA GLU A 188 -12.40 -43.15 35.31
C GLU A 188 -13.62 -44.06 35.08
N ASP A 189 -14.32 -43.93 33.95
CA ASP A 189 -15.49 -44.75 33.60
C ASP A 189 -15.18 -46.23 33.27
N ILE A 190 -13.91 -46.60 33.04
CA ILE A 190 -13.47 -47.99 32.76
C ILE A 190 -12.86 -48.64 34.02
N SER A 191 -12.71 -47.88 35.10
CA SER A 191 -12.07 -48.32 36.35
C SER A 191 -13.06 -48.78 37.44
N ASP A 192 -14.37 -48.71 37.17
CA ASP A 192 -15.48 -49.24 37.98
C ASP A 192 -16.10 -50.49 37.32
#